data_AF-A0A965TPZ1-F1
#
_entry.id   AF-A0A965TPZ1-F1
#
_cell.length_a   1.000
_cell.length_b   1.000
_cell.length_c   1.000
_cell.angle_alpha   90.00
_cell.angle_beta   90.00
_cell.angle_gamma   90.00
#
_symmetry.space_group_name_H-M   'P 1'
#
loop_
_entity.id
_entity.type
_entity.pdbx_description
1 polymer ?
#
loop_
_entity_poly.entity_id
_entity_poly.type
_entity_poly.pdbx_seq_one_letter_code
_entity_poly.pdbx_strand_id
1 'polypeptide(L)' 'MSDHPTLDFGSETLDSKNSPVSCLGMTFPSDEERRKYFTEKLREFLADPEFRKIEGFPIGSDEDILNLSDPPYYTACPNP' A
#
# COMPACT_ATOMS: atom_id res chain seq x y z
N MET A 1 -23.70 -31.05 16.20
CA MET A 1 -23.17 -30.80 14.85
C MET A 1 -22.77 -29.35 14.83
N SER A 2 -21.50 -29.06 14.55
CA SER A 2 -20.90 -27.75 14.80
C SER A 2 -21.27 -26.78 13.67
N ASP A 3 -22.14 -25.81 13.96
CA ASP A 3 -22.38 -24.66 13.08
C ASP A 3 -21.19 -23.70 13.20
N HIS A 4 -20.15 -23.98 12.41
CA HIS A 4 -19.13 -22.99 12.11
C HIS A 4 -19.77 -21.93 11.19
N PRO A 5 -19.76 -20.64 11.54
CA PRO A 5 -20.00 -19.62 10.54
C PRO A 5 -18.86 -19.72 9.53
N THR A 6 -19.16 -20.22 8.33
CA THR A 6 -18.34 -19.97 7.16
C THR A 6 -18.26 -18.46 7.02
N LEU A 7 -17.11 -17.89 7.39
CA LEU A 7 -16.69 -16.58 6.92
C LEU A 7 -16.68 -16.67 5.39
N ASP A 8 -17.82 -16.35 4.80
CA ASP A 8 -17.93 -15.97 3.41
C ASP A 8 -17.12 -14.68 3.30
N PHE A 9 -15.83 -14.84 3.01
CA PHE A 9 -15.01 -13.74 2.52
C PHE A 9 -15.55 -13.46 1.12
N GLY A 10 -16.70 -12.77 1.10
CA GLY A 10 -17.36 -12.31 -0.11
C GLY A 10 -16.29 -11.64 -0.96
N SER A 11 -16.07 -12.24 -2.12
CA SER A 11 -15.32 -11.66 -3.23
C SER A 11 -16.06 -10.41 -3.73
N GLU A 12 -16.08 -9.35 -2.92
CA GLU A 12 -16.43 -7.99 -3.31
C GLU A 12 -15.11 -7.25 -3.60
N THR A 13 -14.76 -6.78 -4.80
CA THR A 13 -15.43 -6.69 -6.09
C THR A 13 -14.32 -6.50 -7.12
N LEU A 14 -14.28 -7.31 -8.17
CA LEU A 14 -13.36 -7.12 -9.30
C LEU A 14 -13.76 -5.92 -10.18
N ASP A 15 -14.78 -5.18 -9.75
CA ASP A 15 -15.52 -4.15 -10.49
C ASP A 15 -15.22 -2.72 -10.00
N SER A 16 -14.44 -2.54 -8.93
CA SER A 16 -14.13 -1.21 -8.36
C SER A 16 -12.89 -0.51 -8.95
N LYS A 17 -12.21 -1.11 -9.93
CA LYS A 17 -10.95 -0.57 -10.49
C LYS A 17 -11.10 0.78 -11.18
N ASN A 18 -12.30 1.22 -11.52
CA ASN A 18 -12.54 2.44 -12.29
C ASN A 18 -13.50 3.44 -11.61
N SER A 19 -13.72 3.27 -10.31
CA SER A 19 -14.48 4.23 -9.51
C SER A 19 -13.54 5.19 -8.78
N PRO A 20 -13.90 6.47 -8.67
CA PRO A 20 -13.05 7.43 -7.98
C PRO A 20 -12.92 7.06 -6.50
N VAL A 21 -11.68 6.96 -6.02
CA VAL A 21 -11.33 6.61 -4.65
C VAL A 21 -10.81 7.83 -3.92
N SER A 22 -11.30 8.08 -2.71
CA SER A 22 -10.77 9.12 -1.83
C SER A 22 -9.85 8.49 -0.79
N CYS A 23 -8.59 8.96 -0.72
CA CYS A 23 -7.60 8.43 0.20
C CYS A 23 -6.73 9.57 0.75
N LEU A 24 -6.59 9.65 2.08
CA LEU A 24 -5.84 10.70 2.79
C LEU A 24 -6.19 12.15 2.36
N GLY A 25 -7.46 12.41 2.04
CA GLY A 25 -7.93 13.72 1.59
C GLY A 25 -7.67 14.04 0.11
N MET A 26 -7.08 13.11 -0.65
CA MET A 26 -6.93 13.19 -2.11
C MET A 26 -8.00 12.32 -2.79
N THR A 27 -8.44 12.71 -3.99
CA THR A 27 -9.36 11.90 -4.80
C THR A 27 -8.67 11.48 -6.08
N PHE A 28 -8.65 10.18 -6.33
CA PHE A 28 -8.09 9.56 -7.52
C PHE A 28 -9.21 8.98 -8.37
N PRO A 29 -9.06 8.92 -9.70
CA PRO A 29 -10.08 8.36 -10.59
C PRO A 29 -10.25 6.84 -10.43
N SER A 30 -9.23 6.16 -9.90
CA SER A 30 -9.17 4.70 -9.80
C SER A 30 -8.25 4.26 -8.65
N ASP A 31 -8.47 3.06 -8.14
CA ASP A 31 -7.60 2.43 -7.13
C ASP A 31 -6.16 2.24 -7.63
N GLU A 32 -6.01 1.92 -8.92
CA GLU A 32 -4.71 1.76 -9.57
C GLU A 32 -3.92 3.08 -9.61
N GLU A 33 -4.56 4.18 -9.98
CA GLU A 33 -3.93 5.52 -10.00
C GLU A 33 -3.57 5.99 -8.60
N ARG A 34 -4.43 5.72 -7.61
CA ARG A 34 -4.12 5.95 -6.19
C ARG A 34 -2.86 5.16 -5.80
N ARG A 35 -2.84 3.85 -6.05
CA ARG A 35 -1.72 2.97 -5.70
C ARG A 35 -0.44 3.42 -6.37
N LYS A 36 -0.49 3.73 -7.68
CA LYS A 36 0.66 4.22 -8.45
C LYS A 36 1.20 5.52 -7.85
N TYR A 37 0.34 6.49 -7.54
CA TYR A 37 0.74 7.75 -6.93
C TYR A 37 1.53 7.56 -5.62
N PHE A 38 1.00 6.76 -4.68
CA PHE A 38 1.69 6.51 -3.42
C PHE A 38 2.93 5.63 -3.57
N THR A 39 2.95 4.72 -4.55
CA THR A 39 4.12 3.89 -4.88
C THR A 39 5.26 4.74 -5.43
N GLU A 40 4.95 5.70 -6.31
CA GLU A 40 5.94 6.65 -6.83
C GLU A 40 6.48 7.56 -5.71
N LYS A 41 5.60 8.06 -4.84
CA LYS A 41 6.01 8.81 -3.65
C LYS A 41 6.92 7.99 -2.74
N LEU A 42 6.57 6.74 -2.47
CA LEU A 42 7.42 5.84 -1.68
C LEU A 42 8.79 5.67 -2.36
N ARG A 43 8.85 5.47 -3.68
CA ARG A 43 10.12 5.38 -4.41
C ARG A 43 10.97 6.64 -4.26
N GLU A 44 10.36 7.83 -4.29
CA GLU A 44 11.09 9.10 -4.04
C GLU A 44 11.70 9.11 -2.62
N PHE A 45 10.95 8.66 -1.60
CA PHE A 45 11.47 8.53 -0.23
C PHE A 45 12.57 7.47 -0.12
N LEU A 46 12.45 6.33 -0.81
CA LEU A 46 13.46 5.27 -0.83
C LEU A 46 14.77 5.70 -1.53
N ALA A 47 14.67 6.63 -2.48
CA ALA A 47 15.83 7.20 -3.15
C ALA A 47 16.65 8.14 -2.23
N ASP A 48 16.05 8.62 -1.13
CA ASP A 48 16.76 9.41 -0.13
C ASP A 48 17.60 8.51 0.80
N PRO A 49 18.94 8.60 0.78
CA PRO A 49 19.79 7.81 1.65
C PRO A 49 19.62 8.16 3.14
N GLU A 50 19.14 9.35 3.48
CA GLU A 50 18.84 9.71 4.88
C GLU A 50 17.63 8.92 5.40
N PHE A 51 16.64 8.65 4.54
CA PHE A 51 15.47 7.85 4.91
C PHE A 51 15.85 6.40 5.23
N ARG A 52 16.88 5.85 4.59
CA ARG A 52 17.39 4.50 4.88
C ARG A 52 18.19 4.40 6.17
N LYS A 53 18.61 5.53 6.74
CA LYS A 53 19.41 5.57 7.97
C LYS A 53 18.56 5.54 9.24
N ILE A 54 17.24 5.61 9.13
CA ILE A 54 16.35 5.55 10.28
C ILE A 54 16.44 4.17 10.94
N GLU A 55 16.41 4.16 12.28
CA GLU A 55 16.50 2.92 13.04
C GLU A 55 15.28 2.03 12.75
N GLY A 56 15.53 0.76 12.41
CA GLY A 56 14.48 -0.18 12.03
C GLY A 56 14.12 -0.16 10.53
N PHE A 57 14.83 0.61 9.69
CA PHE A 57 14.62 0.55 8.25
C PHE A 57 14.91 -0.86 7.69
N PRO A 58 14.04 -1.42 6.83
CA PRO A 58 14.24 -2.76 6.28
C PRO A 58 15.52 -2.81 5.44
N ILE A 59 16.34 -3.84 5.70
CA ILE A 59 17.52 -4.14 4.88
C ILE A 59 17.02 -4.91 3.65
N GLY A 60 16.81 -4.20 2.53
CA GLY A 60 16.31 -4.78 1.29
C GLY A 60 16.48 -3.83 0.11
N SER A 61 16.20 -4.31 -1.10
CA SER A 61 16.20 -3.48 -2.30
C SER A 61 14.91 -2.66 -2.37
N ASP A 62 14.94 -1.54 -3.09
CA ASP A 62 13.75 -0.68 -3.22
C ASP A 62 12.58 -1.43 -3.85
N GLU A 63 12.86 -2.33 -4.80
CA GLU A 63 11.83 -3.19 -5.41
C GLU A 63 11.18 -4.13 -4.40
N ASP A 64 11.96 -4.73 -3.49
CA ASP A 64 11.42 -5.61 -2.45
C ASP A 64 10.53 -4.82 -1.48
N ILE A 65 10.99 -3.63 -1.08
CA ILE A 65 10.23 -2.72 -0.21
C ILE A 65 8.93 -2.28 -0.89
N LEU A 66 8.96 -1.92 -2.18
CA LEU A 66 7.78 -1.53 -2.94
C LEU A 66 6.79 -2.69 -3.14
N ASN A 67 7.30 -3.91 -3.38
CA ASN A 67 6.46 -5.11 -3.56
C ASN A 67 5.78 -5.54 -2.25
N LEU A 68 6.46 -5.37 -1.12
CA LEU A 68 5.93 -5.69 0.21
C LEU A 68 5.07 -4.57 0.79
N SER A 69 5.20 -3.34 0.28
CA SER A 69 4.40 -2.21 0.74
C SER A 69 3.06 -2.15 0.01
N ASP A 70 2.04 -1.69 0.72
CA ASP A 70 0.75 -1.29 0.14
C ASP A 70 0.38 0.13 0.60
N PRO A 71 1.11 1.15 0.10
CA PRO A 71 0.84 2.53 0.47
C PRO A 71 -0.56 2.95 0.01
N PRO A 72 -1.33 3.70 0.81
CA PRO A 72 -0.92 4.36 2.06
C PRO A 72 -1.23 3.59 3.35
N TYR A 73 -1.80 2.39 3.26
CA TYR A 73 -2.25 1.64 4.44
C TYR A 73 -1.13 0.84 5.10
N TYR A 74 -0.10 0.47 4.33
CA TYR A 74 1.05 -0.27 4.82
C TYR A 74 2.33 0.11 4.08
N THR A 75 3.38 0.46 4.83
CA THR A 75 4.74 0.60 4.31
C THR A 75 5.66 -0.30 5.11
N ALA A 76 6.51 -1.06 4.42
CA ALA A 76 7.52 -1.88 5.09
C ALA A 76 8.62 -1.04 5.79
N CYS A 77 8.65 0.27 5.53
CA CYS A 77 9.52 1.22 6.19
C CYS A 77 8.90 1.72 7.50
N PRO A 78 9.68 1.88 8.59
CA PRO A 78 9.20 2.51 9.80
C PRO A 78 8.80 3.96 9.51
N ASN A 79 7.67 4.39 10.07
CA ASN A 79 7.17 5.76 9.94
C ASN A 79 7.99 6.65 10.90
N PRO A 80 8.68 7.70 10.41
CA PRO A 80 9.45 8.62 11.25
C PRO A 80 8.57 9.42 12.23
#